data_AF-A0A8F4FR91-F1
#
_entry.id   AF-A0A8F4FR91-F1
#
_cell.length_a   1.000
_cell.length_b   1.000
_cell.length_c   1.000
_cell.angle_alpha   90.00
_cell.angle_beta   90.00
_cell.angle_gamma   90.00
#
_symmetry.space_group_name_H-M   'P 1'
#
loop_
_entity.id
_entity.type
_entity.pdbx_description
1 polymer ?
#
loop_
_entity_poly.entity_id
_entity_poly.type
_entity_poly.pdbx_seq_one_letter_code
_entity_poly.pdbx_strand_id
1 'polypeptide(L)' 'METRTRAFPGALRRAIEVRDRHCTHPGCTVPAERCDVDHIVEWSSGGDTTQANGRLLCPAHNRQRPGRTSPPADGP' A
#
# COMPACT_ATOMS: atom_id res chain seq x y z
N MET A 1 11.03 10.00 12.17
CA MET A 1 11.49 10.48 10.84
C MET A 1 10.44 10.01 9.86
N GLU A 2 9.46 10.86 9.58
CA GLU A 2 8.34 10.56 8.67
C GLU A 2 8.80 10.95 7.26
N THR A 3 9.01 9.97 6.38
CA THR A 3 9.36 10.23 4.98
C THR A 3 8.13 10.03 4.11
N ARG A 4 7.90 10.95 3.17
CA ARG A 4 6.70 10.94 2.31
C ARG A 4 7.05 10.60 0.87
N THR A 5 7.45 9.35 0.65
CA THR A 5 7.82 8.83 -0.67
C THR A 5 6.68 8.01 -1.27
N ARG A 6 6.38 8.19 -2.56
CA ARG A 6 5.31 7.43 -3.22
C ARG A 6 5.52 5.90 -3.16
N ALA A 7 6.77 5.45 -3.15
CA ALA A 7 7.13 4.04 -3.01
C ALA A 7 7.65 3.74 -1.60
N PHE A 8 7.35 2.53 -1.11
CA PHE A 8 7.90 1.99 0.14
C PHE A 8 9.34 1.50 -0.10
N PRO A 9 10.36 2.05 0.59
CA PRO A 9 11.75 1.61 0.46
C PRO A 9 11.92 0.13 0.87
N GLY A 10 12.95 -0.54 0.35
CA GLY A 10 13.12 -2.00 0.49
C GLY A 10 13.03 -2.54 1.93
N ALA A 11 13.63 -1.85 2.91
CA ALA A 11 13.53 -2.25 4.32
C ALA A 11 12.11 -2.11 4.87
N LEU A 12 11.41 -1.02 4.51
CA LEU A 12 10.04 -0.76 4.93
C LEU A 12 9.06 -1.72 4.26
N ARG A 13 9.23 -1.96 2.96
CA ARG A 13 8.48 -2.98 2.21
C ARG A 13 8.62 -4.35 2.87
N ARG A 14 9.84 -4.80 3.17
CA ARG A 14 10.08 -6.07 3.87
C ARG A 14 9.42 -6.11 5.25
N ALA A 15 9.50 -5.01 6.00
CA ALA A 15 8.88 -4.93 7.32
C ALA A 15 7.35 -5.07 7.26
N ILE A 16 6.71 -4.59 6.18
CA ILE A 16 5.28 -4.77 5.92
C ILE A 16 5.00 -6.21 5.46
N GLU A 17 5.82 -6.77 4.58
CA GLU A 17 5.68 -8.16 4.11
C GLU A 17 5.71 -9.17 5.26
N VAL A 18 6.64 -9.01 6.20
CA VAL A 18 6.78 -9.88 7.39
C VAL A 18 5.59 -9.73 8.34
N ARG A 19 5.06 -8.51 8.48
CA ARG A 19 3.91 -8.21 9.35
C ARG A 19 2.63 -8.82 8.80
N ASP A 20 2.33 -8.53 7.54
CA ASP A 20 1.04 -8.86 6.93
C ASP A 20 0.99 -10.33 6.46
N ARG A 21 2.10 -10.85 5.93
CA ARG A 21 2.30 -12.22 5.39
C ARG A 21 1.43 -12.57 4.17
N HIS A 22 0.22 -12.04 4.11
CA HIS A 22 -0.76 -12.22 3.04
C HIS A 22 -1.46 -10.89 2.76
N CYS A 23 -2.23 -10.85 1.67
CA CYS A 23 -3.16 -9.76 1.39
C CYS A 23 -4.05 -9.48 2.61
N THR A 24 -4.14 -8.21 3.03
CA THR A 24 -4.87 -7.81 4.24
C THR A 24 -6.40 -7.76 4.06
N HIS A 25 -6.90 -8.06 2.86
CA HIS A 25 -8.34 -8.16 2.61
C HIS A 25 -8.93 -9.35 3.38
N PRO A 26 -10.07 -9.20 4.09
CA PRO A 26 -10.66 -10.27 4.89
C PRO A 26 -10.84 -11.58 4.11
N GLY A 27 -10.31 -12.68 4.65
CA GLY A 27 -10.41 -14.01 4.05
C GLY A 27 -9.47 -14.25 2.85
N CYS A 28 -8.65 -13.28 2.44
CA CYS A 28 -7.68 -13.50 1.38
C CYS A 28 -6.39 -14.13 1.92
N THR A 29 -5.91 -15.18 1.24
CA THR A 29 -4.69 -15.91 1.61
C THR A 29 -3.58 -15.80 0.56
N VAL A 30 -3.68 -14.82 -0.35
CA VAL A 30 -2.62 -14.60 -1.35
C VAL A 30 -1.34 -14.18 -0.62
N PRO A 31 -0.20 -14.86 -0.83
CA PRO A 31 1.04 -14.60 -0.10
C PRO A 31 1.61 -13.22 -0.42
N ALA A 32 2.41 -12.68 0.52
CA ALA A 32 3.01 -11.35 0.41
C ALA A 32 3.83 -11.14 -0.86
N GLU A 33 4.50 -12.19 -1.33
CA GLU A 33 5.30 -12.22 -2.57
C GLU A 33 4.48 -11.88 -3.82
N ARG A 34 3.16 -12.09 -3.75
CA ARG A 34 2.19 -11.81 -4.82
C ARG A 34 1.37 -10.55 -4.54
N CYS A 35 1.75 -9.74 -3.57
CA CYS A 35 1.04 -8.54 -3.17
C CYS A 35 1.90 -7.29 -3.43
N ASP A 36 1.22 -6.19 -3.73
CA ASP A 36 1.81 -4.86 -3.73
C ASP A 36 1.63 -4.25 -2.33
N VAL A 37 2.58 -3.39 -1.92
CA VAL A 37 2.40 -2.52 -0.76
C VAL A 37 1.68 -1.25 -1.20
N ASP A 38 0.54 -0.97 -0.58
CA ASP A 38 -0.30 0.20 -0.84
C ASP A 38 -0.45 1.04 0.44
N HIS A 39 -0.58 2.35 0.29
CA HIS A 39 -0.87 3.21 1.43
C HIS A 39 -2.32 3.04 1.91
N ILE A 40 -2.54 3.00 3.22
CA ILE A 40 -3.88 2.98 3.83
C ILE A 40 -4.53 4.36 3.67
N VAL A 41 -3.83 5.40 4.10
CA VAL A 41 -4.11 6.80 3.77
C VAL A 41 -3.28 7.15 2.54
N GLU A 42 -3.92 7.49 1.44
CA GLU A 42 -3.22 7.73 0.18
C GLU A 42 -2.13 8.79 0.30
N TRP A 43 -1.00 8.54 -0.35
CA TRP A 43 0.12 9.48 -0.40
C TRP A 43 -0.30 10.87 -0.92
N SER A 44 -1.17 10.89 -1.95
CA SER A 44 -1.76 12.12 -2.51
C SER A 44 -2.62 12.88 -1.49
N SER A 45 -3.29 12.18 -0.59
CA SER A 45 -4.18 12.76 0.42
C SER A 45 -3.48 13.15 1.73
N GLY A 46 -2.15 13.04 1.83
CA GLY A 46 -1.43 13.35 3.07
C GLY A 46 -0.66 12.17 3.66
N GLY A 47 -0.85 10.95 3.16
CA GLY A 47 -0.34 9.75 3.80
C GLY A 47 1.18 9.67 3.84
N ASP A 48 1.71 9.39 5.04
CA ASP A 48 3.13 9.15 5.26
C ASP A 48 3.55 7.74 4.82
N THR A 49 4.83 7.59 4.48
CA THR A 49 5.37 6.29 4.07
C THR A 49 5.99 5.61 5.28
N THR A 50 5.12 5.04 6.09
CA THR A 50 5.46 4.36 7.34
C THR A 50 4.98 2.92 7.31
N GLN A 51 5.50 2.08 8.23
CA GLN A 51 5.06 0.69 8.32
C GLN A 51 3.57 0.63 8.66
N ALA A 52 3.11 1.49 9.58
CA ALA A 52 1.72 1.56 10.01
C ALA A 52 0.78 1.97 8.88
N ASN A 53 1.21 2.86 7.97
CA ASN A 53 0.38 3.32 6.86
C ASN A 53 0.52 2.45 5.58
N GLY A 54 1.35 1.40 5.58
CA GLY A 54 1.43 0.45 4.48
C GLY A 54 0.58 -0.79 4.74
N ARG A 55 0.03 -1.40 3.69
CA ARG A 55 -0.66 -2.69 3.73
C ARG A 55 -0.39 -3.51 2.47
N LEU A 56 -0.48 -4.83 2.57
CA LEU A 56 -0.44 -5.71 1.40
C LEU A 56 -1.79 -5.87 0.72
N LEU A 57 -1.82 -5.67 -0.59
CA LEU A 57 -2.97 -5.98 -1.45
C LEU A 57 -2.55 -6.84 -2.64
N CYS A 58 -3.25 -7.96 -2.85
CA CYS A 58 -3.08 -8.75 -4.07
C CYS A 58 -3.65 -8.01 -5.29
N PRO A 59 -3.26 -8.35 -6.53
CA PRO A 59 -3.73 -7.65 -7.74
C PRO A 59 -5.25 -7.51 -7.85
N ALA A 60 -6.01 -8.50 -7.37
CA ALA A 60 -7.47 -8.47 -7.36
C ALA A 60 -8.02 -7.43 -6.38
N HIS A 61 -7.66 -7.50 -5.10
CA HIS A 61 -8.15 -6.57 -4.07
C HIS A 61 -7.55 -5.17 -4.23
N ASN A 62 -6.34 -5.07 -4.78
CA ASN A 62 -5.75 -3.81 -5.15
C ASN A 62 -6.66 -3.06 -6.15
N ARG A 63 -7.34 -3.77 -7.08
CA ARG A 63 -8.26 -3.19 -8.09
C ARG A 63 -9.61 -2.79 -7.51
N GLN A 64 -10.03 -3.47 -6.45
CA GLN A 64 -11.32 -3.26 -5.79
C GLN A 64 -11.26 -2.17 -4.71
N ARG A 65 -10.05 -1.71 -4.33
CA ARG A 65 -9.91 -0.71 -3.27
C ARG A 65 -10.52 0.64 -3.69
N PRO A 66 -11.23 1.32 -2.78
CA PRO A 66 -11.66 2.70 -3.00
C PRO A 66 -10.46 3.63 -3.25
N GLY A 67 -10.61 4.65 -4.08
CA GLY A 67 -9.57 5.65 -4.34
C GLY A 67 -8.61 5.34 -5.49
N ARG A 68 -8.75 4.20 -6.19
CA ARG A 68 -7.93 3.91 -7.38
C ARG A 68 -8.35 4.68 -8.65
N THR A 69 -9.24 5.66 -8.53
CA THR A 69 -9.46 6.62 -9.61
C THR A 69 -8.18 7.43 -9.75
N SER A 70 -7.58 7.46 -10.94
CA SER A 70 -6.51 8.41 -11.24
C SER A 70 -6.90 9.77 -10.67
N PRO A 71 -6.00 10.49 -9.96
CA PRO A 71 -6.26 11.90 -9.71
C PRO A 71 -6.57 12.55 -11.06
N PRO A 72 -7.54 13.49 -11.14
CA PRO A 72 -7.72 14.28 -12.34
C PRO A 72 -6.34 14.82 -12.73
N ALA A 73 -5.99 14.67 -14.00
CA ALA A 73 -4.67 14.99 -14.52
C ALA A 73 -4.49 16.51 -14.59
N ASP A 74 -4.54 17.22 -13.46
CA ASP A 74 -4.22 18.65 -13.37
C ASP A 74 -3.81 19.05 -11.96
N GLY A 75 -2.50 19.31 -11.82
CA GLY A 75 -1.98 20.49 -11.12
C GLY A 75 -1.07 20.25 -9.92
N PRO A 76 -0.18 21.22 -9.58
CA PRO A 76 0.60 22.11 -10.45
C PRO A 76 1.87 21.46 -11.01
#